data_AF-A0A920QUI3-F1
#
_entry.id   AF-A0A920QUI3-F1
#
_cell.length_a   1.000
_cell.length_b   1.000
_cell.length_c   1.000
_cell.angle_alpha   90.00
_cell.angle_beta   90.00
_cell.angle_gamma   90.00
#
_symmetry.space_group_name_H-M   'P 1'
#
loop_
_entity.id
_entity.type
_entity.pdbx_description
1 polymer ?
#
loop_
_entity_poly.entity_id
_entity_poly.type
_entity_poly.pdbx_seq_one_letter_code
_entity_poly.pdbx_strand_id
1 'polypeptide(L)'
;MNNINLDFSPDVEVFDANISIGRRHNRRMPVDTTTQAIECLKQAGVSKALTFSTHSLYVDAQSGNNNLISITQNSNYLVPQLVCNPGFESFENFTSMFYEI
;
A
#
# COMPACT_ATOMS: atom_id res chain seq x y z
N MET A 1 9.97 2.31 -34.56
CA MET A 1 9.70 2.23 -33.11
C MET A 1 10.22 0.88 -32.66
N ASN A 2 11.15 0.84 -31.72
CA ASN A 2 11.68 -0.42 -31.21
C ASN A 2 10.56 -1.16 -30.47
N ASN A 3 10.39 -2.46 -30.74
CA ASN A 3 9.57 -3.35 -29.91
C ASN A 3 10.25 -3.47 -28.54
N ILE A 4 9.90 -2.55 -27.64
CA ILE A 4 10.28 -2.67 -26.23
C ILE A 4 9.35 -3.73 -25.64
N ASN A 5 9.92 -4.89 -25.32
CA ASN A 5 9.20 -5.88 -24.54
C ASN A 5 9.06 -5.35 -23.11
N LEU A 6 7.82 -4.99 -22.73
CA LEU A 6 7.47 -4.51 -21.39
C LEU A 6 7.08 -5.65 -20.45
N ASP A 7 7.07 -6.90 -20.93
CA ASP A 7 6.78 -8.07 -20.10
C ASP A 7 8.02 -8.39 -19.25
N PHE A 8 8.20 -7.61 -18.20
CA PHE A 8 9.16 -7.91 -17.14
C PHE A 8 8.67 -9.15 -16.39
N SER A 9 9.42 -10.24 -16.53
CA SER A 9 9.13 -11.51 -15.86
C SER A 9 10.37 -11.91 -15.05
N PRO A 10 10.45 -11.50 -13.78
CA PRO A 10 11.61 -11.83 -12.96
C PRO A 10 11.59 -13.32 -12.62
N ASP A 11 12.76 -13.97 -12.70
CA ASP A 11 12.93 -15.38 -12.32
C ASP A 11 12.88 -15.60 -10.80
N VAL A 12 12.84 -14.51 -10.03
CA VAL A 12 12.82 -14.49 -8.57
C VAL A 12 11.60 -13.70 -8.09
N GLU A 13 11.12 -14.02 -6.89
CA GLU A 13 10.06 -13.21 -6.27
C GLU A 13 10.56 -11.77 -6.06
N VAL A 14 9.78 -10.80 -6.54
CA VAL A 14 10.07 -9.38 -6.37
C VAL A 14 9.17 -8.78 -5.31
N PHE A 15 9.78 -8.06 -4.38
CA PHE A 15 9.10 -7.28 -3.36
C PHE A 15 9.28 -5.78 -3.63
N ASP A 16 8.18 -5.07 -3.84
CA ASP A 16 8.21 -3.61 -3.92
C ASP A 16 8.11 -3.02 -2.51
N ALA A 17 9.17 -2.35 -2.05
CA ALA A 17 9.21 -1.79 -0.71
C ALA A 17 8.59 -0.38 -0.60
N ASN A 18 7.98 0.17 -1.66
CA ASN A 18 7.51 1.55 -1.67
C ASN A 18 6.36 1.80 -2.66
N ILE A 19 5.16 1.29 -2.35
CA ILE A 19 3.95 1.62 -3.09
C ILE A 19 2.94 2.37 -2.23
N SER A 20 2.22 3.30 -2.84
CA SER A 20 1.13 4.02 -2.19
C SER A 20 -0.22 3.57 -2.73
N ILE A 21 -1.22 3.44 -1.86
CA ILE A 21 -2.62 3.25 -2.26
C ILE A 21 -3.52 4.28 -1.58
N GLY A 22 -4.63 4.59 -2.23
CA GLY A 22 -5.65 5.49 -1.70
C GLY A 22 -5.82 6.75 -2.54
N ARG A 23 -6.87 7.48 -2.19
CA ARG A 23 -7.26 8.70 -2.90
C ARG A 23 -6.47 9.89 -2.38
N ARG A 24 -6.29 10.86 -3.28
CA ARG A 24 -5.88 12.21 -2.93
C ARG A 24 -7.05 13.16 -3.12
N HIS A 25 -7.16 14.15 -2.23
CA HIS A 25 -8.22 15.15 -2.29
C HIS A 25 -8.00 16.17 -3.43
N ASN A 26 -6.76 16.35 -3.88
CA ASN A 26 -6.38 17.40 -4.84
C ASN A 26 -6.17 16.91 -6.28
N ARG A 27 -6.23 15.60 -6.52
CA ARG A 27 -6.09 15.04 -7.87
C ARG A 27 -6.72 13.66 -7.96
N ARG A 28 -7.18 13.31 -9.15
CA ARG A 28 -7.54 11.93 -9.48
C ARG A 28 -6.28 11.08 -9.54
N MET A 29 -6.35 9.87 -8.97
CA MET A 29 -5.27 8.89 -9.05
C MET A 29 -5.50 7.99 -10.27
N PRO A 30 -4.45 7.63 -11.03
CA PRO A 30 -4.56 6.67 -12.14
C PRO A 30 -5.02 5.28 -11.69
N VAL A 31 -4.64 4.90 -10.47
CA VAL A 31 -5.01 3.66 -9.77
C VAL A 31 -5.61 4.07 -8.43
N ASP A 32 -6.87 3.73 -8.16
CA ASP A 32 -7.56 4.14 -6.93
C ASP A 32 -8.32 3.01 -6.22
N THR A 33 -8.12 1.77 -6.66
CA THR A 33 -8.72 0.57 -6.05
C THR A 33 -7.66 -0.50 -5.75
N THR A 34 -7.93 -1.35 -4.75
CA THR A 34 -7.09 -2.52 -4.41
C THR A 34 -6.87 -3.42 -5.62
N THR A 35 -7.93 -3.71 -6.38
CA THR A 35 -7.87 -4.60 -7.55
C THR A 35 -6.92 -4.07 -8.62
N GLN A 36 -7.06 -2.78 -8.99
CA GLN A 36 -6.18 -2.17 -9.99
C GLN A 36 -4.72 -2.13 -9.53
N ALA A 37 -4.47 -1.86 -8.25
CA ALA A 37 -3.12 -1.90 -7.70
C ALA A 37 -2.48 -3.29 -7.84
N ILE A 38 -3.24 -4.35 -7.52
CA ILE A 38 -2.78 -5.74 -7.67
C ILE A 38 -2.53 -6.08 -9.15
N GLU A 39 -3.37 -5.62 -10.07
CA GLU A 39 -3.17 -5.81 -11.51
C GLU A 39 -1.87 -5.15 -11.98
N CYS A 40 -1.56 -3.93 -11.51
CA CYS A 40 -0.28 -3.27 -11.80
C CYS A 40 0.91 -4.05 -11.25
N LEU A 41 0.82 -4.58 -10.03
CA LEU A 41 1.89 -5.42 -9.45
C LEU A 41 2.12 -6.69 -10.29
N LYS A 42 1.05 -7.37 -10.70
CA LYS A 42 1.13 -8.56 -11.55
C LYS A 42 1.76 -8.26 -12.91
N GLN A 43 1.36 -7.15 -13.55
CA GLN A 43 1.94 -6.70 -14.82
C GLN A 43 3.43 -6.36 -14.68
N ALA A 44 3.83 -5.85 -13.51
CA ALA A 44 5.21 -5.53 -13.20
C ALA A 44 6.02 -6.72 -12.63
N GLY A 45 5.47 -7.94 -12.61
CA GLY A 45 6.14 -9.11 -12.06
C GLY A 45 6.42 -9.03 -10.54
N VAL A 46 5.71 -8.16 -9.81
CA VAL A 46 5.87 -7.97 -8.36
C VAL A 46 4.96 -8.92 -7.60
N SER A 47 5.55 -9.73 -6.73
CA SER A 47 4.85 -10.76 -5.96
C SER A 47 4.17 -10.19 -4.71
N LYS A 48 4.80 -9.19 -4.07
CA LYS A 48 4.29 -8.52 -2.87
C LYS A 48 4.79 -7.08 -2.80
N ALA A 49 4.05 -6.21 -2.12
CA ALA A 49 4.44 -4.81 -1.97
C ALA A 49 4.14 -4.25 -0.57
N LEU A 50 5.12 -3.57 0.02
CA LEU A 50 4.95 -2.74 1.20
C LEU A 50 4.17 -1.48 0.83
N THR A 51 2.96 -1.38 1.35
CA THR A 51 1.95 -0.44 0.90
C THR A 51 1.66 0.56 2.00
N PHE A 52 1.85 1.86 1.75
CA PHE A 52 1.41 2.91 2.66
C PHE A 52 0.15 3.61 2.14
N SER A 53 -0.63 4.17 3.06
CA SER A 53 -1.82 4.94 2.70
C SER A 53 -1.45 6.38 2.36
N THR A 54 -1.90 6.86 1.21
CA THR A 54 -1.76 8.30 0.87
C THR A 54 -2.55 9.17 1.83
N HIS A 55 -3.56 8.64 2.52
CA HIS A 55 -4.36 9.37 3.50
C HIS A 55 -3.57 9.66 4.78
N SER A 56 -2.76 8.70 5.26
CA SER A 56 -1.95 8.87 6.49
C SER A 56 -0.97 10.04 6.39
N LEU A 57 -0.55 10.40 5.17
CA LEU A 57 0.37 11.52 4.94
C LEU A 57 -0.28 12.90 5.13
N TYR A 58 -1.61 13.01 5.04
CA TYR A 58 -2.29 14.31 4.94
C TYR A 58 -3.29 14.58 6.06
N VAL A 59 -3.69 13.57 6.84
CA VAL A 59 -4.74 13.71 7.85
C VAL A 59 -4.21 13.35 9.23
N ASP A 60 -4.15 12.06 9.55
CA ASP A 60 -3.59 11.53 10.80
C ASP A 60 -3.23 10.04 10.60
N ALA A 61 -2.32 9.49 11.42
CA ALA A 61 -1.86 8.12 11.21
C ALA A 61 -2.90 7.08 11.63
N GLN A 62 -3.75 7.34 12.63
CA GLN A 62 -4.77 6.39 13.09
C GLN A 62 -5.83 6.13 11.99
N SER A 63 -6.44 7.18 11.47
CA SER A 63 -7.39 7.11 10.34
C SER A 63 -6.73 6.50 9.11
N GLY A 64 -5.50 6.93 8.82
CA GLY A 64 -4.70 6.41 7.72
C GLY A 64 -4.43 4.90 7.81
N ASN A 65 -4.04 4.42 8.98
CA ASN A 65 -3.77 3.01 9.27
C ASN A 65 -5.06 2.18 9.19
N ASN A 66 -6.16 2.63 9.80
CA ASN A 66 -7.46 1.96 9.73
C ASN A 66 -7.94 1.79 8.28
N ASN A 67 -7.81 2.85 7.48
CA ASN A 67 -8.14 2.79 6.06
C ASN A 67 -7.23 1.80 5.32
N LEU A 68 -5.92 1.82 5.58
CA LEU A 68 -4.96 0.91 4.96
C LEU A 68 -5.24 -0.55 5.29
N ILE A 69 -5.56 -0.87 6.55
CA ILE A 69 -5.96 -2.23 6.98
C ILE A 69 -7.20 -2.67 6.20
N SER A 70 -8.24 -1.83 6.16
CA SER A 70 -9.48 -2.16 5.44
C SER A 70 -9.26 -2.47 3.94
N ILE A 71 -8.29 -1.80 3.32
CA ILE A 71 -7.92 -1.95 1.90
C ILE A 71 -7.10 -3.22 1.66
N THR A 72 -6.25 -3.59 2.62
CA THR A 72 -5.24 -4.66 2.46
C THR A 72 -5.63 -6.00 3.09
N GLN A 73 -6.59 -6.02 4.02
CA GLN A 73 -7.00 -7.20 4.81
C GLN A 73 -7.27 -8.49 4.01
N ASN A 74 -7.72 -8.38 2.75
CA ASN A 74 -8.06 -9.52 1.91
C ASN A 74 -7.03 -9.76 0.77
N SER A 75 -5.84 -9.16 0.86
CA SER A 75 -4.81 -9.23 -0.19
C SER A 75 -3.53 -9.88 0.30
N ASN A 76 -3.10 -10.94 -0.40
CA ASN A 76 -1.77 -11.53 -0.21
C ASN A 76 -0.65 -10.75 -0.92
N TYR A 77 -0.99 -9.75 -1.73
CA TYR A 77 -0.04 -8.92 -2.49
C TYR A 77 0.35 -7.64 -1.76
N LEU A 78 -0.51 -7.13 -0.88
CA LEU A 78 -0.33 -5.81 -0.26
C LEU A 78 -0.05 -5.99 1.23
N VAL A 79 1.17 -5.66 1.64
CA VAL A 79 1.58 -5.66 3.05
C VAL A 79 1.40 -4.25 3.59
N PRO A 80 0.54 -4.01 4.61
CA PRO A 80 0.30 -2.67 5.12
C PRO A 80 1.53 -2.13 5.88
N GLN A 81 2.00 -0.96 5.49
CA GLN A 81 2.98 -0.16 6.23
C GLN A 81 2.24 0.81 7.16
N LEU A 82 1.96 0.35 8.38
CA LEU A 82 1.35 1.19 9.40
C LEU A 82 2.36 2.21 9.92
N VAL A 83 1.89 3.43 10.21
CA VAL A 83 2.72 4.53 10.71
C VAL A 83 2.35 4.81 12.16
N CYS A 84 3.36 5.02 13.00
CA CYS A 84 3.22 5.54 14.35
C CYS A 84 4.23 6.66 14.54
N ASN A 85 3.79 7.79 15.09
CA ASN A 85 4.69 8.81 15.59
C ASN A 85 4.62 8.91 17.12
N PRO A 86 5.68 8.49 17.83
CA PRO A 86 5.67 8.47 19.30
C PRO A 86 5.69 9.87 19.93
N GLY A 87 5.94 10.93 19.16
CA GLY A 87 5.93 12.30 19.65
C GLY A 87 4.53 12.88 19.85
N PHE A 88 3.50 12.28 19.26
CA PHE A 88 2.12 12.76 19.35
C PHE A 88 1.08 11.64 19.45
N GLU A 89 1.44 10.39 19.19
CA GLU A 89 0.52 9.24 19.23
C GLU A 89 0.83 8.34 20.42
N SER A 90 -0.22 7.72 20.97
CA SER A 90 -0.06 6.67 21.97
C SER A 90 0.46 5.40 21.29
N PHE A 91 1.61 4.93 21.74
CA PHE A 91 2.18 3.66 21.30
C PHE A 91 1.24 2.49 21.61
N GLU A 92 0.50 2.55 22.73
CA GLU A 92 -0.48 1.53 23.11
C GLU A 92 -1.61 1.44 22.08
N ASN A 93 -2.16 2.59 21.67
CA ASN A 93 -3.20 2.65 20.64
C ASN A 93 -2.69 2.16 19.28
N PHE A 94 -1.43 2.41 18.95
CA PHE A 94 -0.83 1.86 17.74
C PHE A 94 -0.71 0.34 17.82
N THR A 95 -0.20 -0.17 18.95
CA THR A 95 0.00 -1.62 19.13
C THR A 95 -1.31 -2.40 19.17
N SER A 96 -2.42 -1.80 19.63
CA SER A 96 -3.71 -2.49 19.67
C SER A 96 -4.22 -2.85 18.27
N MET A 97 -3.81 -2.11 17.23
CA MET A 97 -4.20 -2.35 15.84
C MET A 97 -3.72 -3.70 15.30
N PHE A 98 -2.62 -4.25 15.83
CA PHE A 98 -2.10 -5.55 15.38
C PHE A 98 -2.92 -6.74 15.89
N TYR A 99 -3.77 -6.56 16.89
CA TYR A 99 -4.67 -7.62 17.34
C TYR A 99 -5.94 -7.74 16.49
N GLU A 100 -6.15 -6.81 15.57
CA GLU A 100 -7.33 -6.75 14.69
C GLU A 100 -7.03 -7.20 13.23
N ILE A 101 -5.76 -7.52 12.93
CA ILE A 101 -5.26 -7.97 11.62
C ILE A 101 -4.97 -9.47 11.68
#